data_AF-A0A955ASW3-F1
#
_entry.id   AF-A0A955ASW3-F1
#
_cell.length_a   1.000
_cell.length_b   1.000
_cell.length_c   1.000
_cell.angle_alpha   90.00
_cell.angle_beta   90.00
_cell.angle_gamma   90.00
#
_symmetry.space_group_name_H-M   'P 1'
#
loop_
_entity.id
_entity.type
_entity.pdbx_description
1 polymer ?
#
loop_
_entity_poly.entity_id
_entity_poly.type
_entity_poly.pdbx_seq_one_letter_code
_entity_poly.pdbx_strand_id
1 'polypeptide(L)' 'EVAKRIANHRDYVSLPFHAILDADGKLLIDSESRFGNIGFPAGSYDGCRHLERMLKETRLTLTDQDVQQVLRTLDQ' A
#
# COMPACT_ATOMS: atom_id res chain seq x y z
N GLU A 1 -18.81 -6.40 4.10
CA GLU A 1 -17.82 -7.01 5.01
C GLU A 1 -16.38 -6.68 4.61
N VAL A 2 -15.91 -7.07 3.42
CA VAL A 2 -14.52 -6.83 2.96
C VAL A 2 -14.15 -5.33 2.89
N ALA A 3 -15.00 -4.48 2.31
CA ALA A 3 -14.71 -3.04 2.20
C ALA A 3 -14.48 -2.34 3.56
N LYS A 4 -15.21 -2.75 4.61
CA LYS A 4 -15.04 -2.20 5.97
C LYS A 4 -13.69 -2.60 6.58
N ARG A 5 -13.22 -3.83 6.29
CA ARG A 5 -11.92 -4.34 6.75
C ARG A 5 -10.78 -3.64 6.02
N ILE A 6 -10.89 -3.48 4.70
CA ILE A 6 -9.91 -2.77 3.88
C ILE A 6 -9.80 -1.30 4.30
N ALA A 7 -10.94 -0.62 4.52
CA ALA A 7 -10.96 0.78 4.94
C ALA A 7 -10.62 0.99 6.43
N ASN A 8 -10.21 -0.05 7.17
CA ASN A 8 -9.93 0.03 8.60
C ASN A 8 -11.05 0.70 9.42
N HIS A 9 -12.31 0.38 9.11
CA HIS A 9 -13.50 1.02 9.71
C HIS A 9 -13.63 2.53 9.49
N ARG A 10 -12.88 3.14 8.57
CA ARG A 10 -13.10 4.53 8.14
C ARG A 10 -14.44 4.62 7.38
N ASP A 11 -15.18 5.69 7.64
CA ASP A 11 -16.46 5.97 6.97
C ASP A 11 -16.28 6.35 5.49
N TYR A 12 -15.09 6.84 5.12
CA TYR A 12 -14.75 7.25 3.77
C TYR A 12 -13.26 7.00 3.46
N VAL A 13 -12.97 6.59 2.23
CA VAL A 13 -11.63 6.53 1.64
C VAL A 13 -11.72 7.10 0.22
N SER A 14 -10.69 7.80 -0.24
CA SER A 14 -10.60 8.18 -1.66
C SER A 14 -10.15 6.99 -2.50
N LEU A 15 -10.48 6.99 -3.79
CA LEU A 15 -10.10 5.94 -4.73
C LEU A 15 -9.05 6.44 -5.73
N PRO A 16 -8.15 5.57 -6.22
CA PRO A 16 -8.00 4.15 -5.84
C PRO A 16 -7.43 3.98 -4.42
N PHE A 17 -7.85 2.92 -3.72
CA PHE A 17 -7.40 2.58 -2.37
C PHE A 17 -6.87 1.14 -2.37
N HIS A 18 -5.77 0.89 -1.66
CA HIS A 18 -5.19 -0.44 -1.57
C HIS A 18 -4.65 -0.72 -0.16
N ALA A 19 -4.67 -1.99 0.23
CA ALA A 19 -4.28 -2.44 1.55
C ALA A 19 -3.61 -3.81 1.49
N ILE A 20 -2.69 -4.07 2.42
CA ILE A 20 -2.09 -5.38 2.65
C ILE A 20 -2.63 -5.92 3.97
N LEU A 21 -3.16 -7.14 3.91
CA LEU A 21 -3.72 -7.85 5.05
C LEU A 21 -2.90 -9.13 5.29
N ASP A 22 -2.91 -9.63 6.53
CA ASP A 22 -2.38 -10.95 6.83
C ASP A 22 -3.36 -12.08 6.45
N ALA A 23 -2.96 -13.33 6.71
CA ALA A 23 -3.75 -14.52 6.38
C ALA A 23 -5.10 -14.59 7.12
N ASP A 24 -5.24 -13.91 8.26
CA ASP A 24 -6.47 -13.86 9.05
C ASP A 24 -7.37 -12.68 8.62
N GLY A 25 -6.92 -11.88 7.64
CA GLY A 25 -7.63 -10.71 7.15
C GLY A 25 -7.52 -9.50 8.09
N LYS A 26 -6.52 -9.46 8.96
CA LYS A 26 -6.16 -8.28 9.74
C LYS A 26 -5.35 -7.33 8.85
N LEU A 27 -5.69 -6.05 8.90
CA LEU A 27 -4.96 -5.01 8.19
C LEU A 27 -3.54 -4.86 8.77
N LEU A 28 -2.53 -4.94 7.89
CA LEU A 28 -1.13 -4.65 8.24
C LEU A 28 -0.79 -3.19 7.92
N ILE A 29 -1.11 -2.75 6.70
CA ILE A 29 -0.89 -1.38 6.23
C ILE A 29 -1.81 -1.07 5.04
N ASP A 30 -2.16 0.19 4.85
CA ASP A 30 -2.96 0.68 3.72
C ASP A 30 -2.32 1.87 3.01
N SER A 31 -2.95 2.33 1.93
CA SER A 31 -2.51 3.45 1.10
C SER A 31 -2.69 4.83 1.77
N GLU A 32 -3.22 4.91 2.99
CA GLU A 32 -3.34 6.16 3.74
C GLU A 32 -2.00 6.53 4.36
N SER A 33 -1.40 7.60 3.84
CA SER A 33 -0.21 8.20 4.42
C SER A 33 -0.60 9.32 5.41
N ARG A 34 0.40 9.91 6.07
CA ARG A 34 0.20 11.12 6.90
C ARG A 34 -0.38 12.31 6.13
N PHE A 35 -0.33 12.28 4.79
CA PHE A 35 -0.83 13.34 3.90
C PHE A 35 -2.13 12.95 3.20
N GLY A 36 -2.73 11.83 3.59
CA GLY A 36 -3.89 11.25 2.94
C GLY A 36 -3.53 10.03 2.09
N ASN A 37 -4.56 9.43 1.48
CA ASN A 37 -4.43 8.33 0.55
C ASN A 37 -3.53 8.67 -0.65
N ILE A 38 -2.54 7.82 -0.90
CA ILE A 38 -1.58 7.98 -2.00
C ILE A 38 -2.17 7.67 -3.39
N GLY A 39 -3.36 7.08 -3.47
CA GLY A 39 -4.00 6.79 -4.75
C GLY A 39 -3.21 5.77 -5.58
N PHE A 40 -3.06 6.06 -6.88
CA PHE A 40 -2.18 5.28 -7.74
C PHE A 40 -0.73 5.77 -7.53
N PRO A 41 0.20 4.90 -7.11
CA PRO A 41 1.51 5.34 -6.64
C PRO A 41 2.44 5.89 -7.74
N ALA A 42 2.23 5.52 -9.01
CA ALA A 42 3.09 5.95 -10.12
C ALA A 42 3.11 7.47 -10.29
N GLY A 43 4.27 8.02 -10.66
CA GLY A 43 4.44 9.45 -10.88
C GLY A 43 4.41 10.32 -9.60
N SER A 44 4.32 9.70 -8.42
CA SER A 44 4.36 10.39 -7.12
C SER A 44 5.53 9.89 -6.28
N TYR A 45 6.47 10.79 -5.93
CA TYR A 45 7.60 10.43 -5.06
C TYR A 45 7.12 9.88 -3.72
N ASP A 46 6.16 10.56 -3.08
CA ASP A 46 5.60 10.13 -1.80
C ASP A 46 4.76 8.86 -1.95
N GLY A 47 4.07 8.67 -3.10
CA GLY A 47 3.32 7.46 -3.42
C GLY A 47 4.22 6.23 -3.55
N CYS A 48 5.28 6.32 -4.36
CA CYS A 48 6.27 5.26 -4.51
C CYS A 48 6.98 4.95 -3.18
N ARG A 49 7.34 5.98 -2.40
CA ARG A 49 7.97 5.80 -1.08
C ARG A 49 7.06 5.12 -0.07
N HIS A 50 5.77 5.48 -0.04
CA HIS A 50 4.81 4.85 0.86
C HIS A 50 4.53 3.41 0.42
N LEU A 51 4.40 3.14 -0.88
CA LEU A 51 4.31 1.77 -1.39
C LEU A 51 5.55 0.93 -1.04
N GLU A 52 6.76 1.50 -1.18
CA GLU A 52 8.00 0.83 -0.78
C GLU A 52 7.94 0.39 0.68
N ARG A 53 7.50 1.30 1.56
CA ARG A 53 7.30 1.01 2.98
C ARG A 53 6.29 -0.11 3.19
N MET A 54 5.14 -0.04 2.50
CA MET A 54 4.11 -1.08 2.58
C MET A 54 4.67 -2.46 2.26
N LEU A 55 5.44 -2.59 1.17
CA LEU A 55 6.05 -3.85 0.78
C LEU A 55 7.15 -4.30 1.76
N LYS A 56 8.00 -3.38 2.22
CA LYS A 56 9.11 -3.69 3.13
C LYS A 56 8.63 -4.15 4.51
N GLU A 57 7.59 -3.53 5.04
CA GLU A 57 7.07 -3.83 6.38
C GLU A 57 6.24 -5.14 6.42
N THR A 58 5.66 -5.54 5.29
CA THR A 58 4.74 -6.68 5.24
C THR A 58 5.26 -7.91 4.50
N ARG A 59 6.41 -7.82 3.81
CA ARG A 59 7.00 -8.96 3.11
C ARG A 59 7.32 -10.12 4.04
N LEU A 60 7.06 -11.33 3.53
CA LEU A 60 7.56 -12.57 4.14
C LEU A 60 8.86 -13.03 3.46
N THR A 61 8.93 -12.92 2.14
CA THR A 61 10.03 -13.46 1.33
C THR A 61 10.61 -12.49 0.30
N LEU A 62 9.97 -11.35 0.05
CA LEU A 62 10.50 -10.37 -0.92
C LEU A 62 11.84 -9.82 -0.44
N THR A 63 12.83 -9.81 -1.31
CA THR A 63 14.11 -9.15 -1.05
C THR A 63 14.00 -7.65 -1.30
N ASP A 64 15.00 -6.87 -0.89
CA ASP A 64 15.04 -5.44 -1.22
C ASP A 64 15.10 -5.24 -2.74
N GLN A 65 15.77 -6.14 -3.47
CA GLN A 65 15.85 -6.10 -4.93
C GLN A 65 14.48 -6.32 -5.58
N ASP A 66 13.66 -7.24 -5.07
CA ASP A 66 12.31 -7.48 -5.58
C ASP A 66 11.43 -6.26 -5.40
N VAL A 67 11.50 -5.61 -4.22
CA VAL A 67 10.77 -4.36 -3.95
C VAL A 67 11.18 -3.28 -4.94
N GLN A 68 12.49 -3.08 -5.16
CA GLN A 68 12.96 -2.10 -6.14
C GLN A 68 12.52 -2.45 -7.57
N GLN A 69 12.44 -3.73 -7.91
CA GLN A 69 11.95 -4.15 -9.23
C GLN A 69 10.48 -3.79 -9.42
N VAL A 70 9.63 -4.00 -8.41
CA VAL A 70 8.22 -3.56 -8.44
C VAL A 70 8.13 -2.05 -8.62
N LEU A 71 8.87 -1.27 -7.83
CA LEU A 71 8.83 0.19 -7.92
C LEU A 71 9.29 0.70 -9.30
N ARG A 72 10.32 0.10 -9.89
CA ARG A 72 10.77 0.45 -11.26
C ARG A 72 9.71 0.25 -12.34
N THR A 73 8.75 -0.65 -12.14
CA THR A 73 7.64 -0.82 -13.11
C THR A 73 6.62 0.32 -13.07
N LEU A 74 6.64 1.13 -12.02
CA LEU A 74 5.72 2.26 -11.85
C LEU A 74 6.27 3.58 -12.43
N ASP A 75 7.56 3.64 -12.73
CA ASP A 75 8.22 4.79 -13.36
C ASP A 75 8.31 4.66 -14.90
N GLN A 76 7.58 3.72 -15.50
CA GLN A 76 7.58 3.43 -16.95
C GLN A 76 6.54 4.24 -17.73
#